data_AF-A0A1H6CZ05-F1
#
_entry.id   AF-A0A1H6CZ05-F1
#
_cell.length_a   1.000
_cell.length_b   1.000
_cell.length_c   1.000
_cell.angle_alpha   90.00
_cell.angle_beta   90.00
_cell.angle_gamma   90.00
#
_symmetry.space_group_name_H-M   'P 1'
#
loop_
_entity.id
_entity.type
_entity.pdbx_description
1 polymer ?
#
loop_
_entity_poly.entity_id
_entity_poly.type
_entity_poly.pdbx_seq_one_letter_code
_entity_poly.pdbx_strand_id
1 'polypeptide(L)'
;MTPIHHINYRNEHNEVYCCLRNKVVELDDRQKSDFCSGCQMFAGFAGGKGVECEWEDMRDVPNPMRVLDPVKEFMSNQIRKIELDDLTVMAHGN
;
A
#
# COMPACT_ATOMS: atom_id res chain seq x y z
N MET A 1 10.63 1.32 -11.33
CA MET A 1 11.34 0.74 -10.17
C MET A 1 10.96 -0.75 -10.09
N THR A 2 11.52 -1.55 -9.17
CA THR A 2 11.04 -2.94 -9.00
C THR A 2 9.77 -2.92 -8.13
N PRO A 3 8.65 -3.54 -8.55
CA PRO A 3 7.45 -3.62 -7.72
C PRO A 3 7.75 -4.28 -6.36
N ILE A 4 7.15 -3.74 -5.30
CA ILE A 4 7.25 -4.30 -3.95
C ILE A 4 6.08 -5.26 -3.76
N HIS A 5 6.36 -6.44 -3.21
CA HIS A 5 5.34 -7.41 -2.84
C HIS A 5 4.79 -7.07 -1.45
N HIS A 6 3.54 -6.62 -1.38
CA HIS A 6 2.80 -6.33 -0.15
C HIS A 6 1.91 -7.51 0.23
N ILE A 7 2.16 -8.08 1.41
CA ILE A 7 1.30 -9.08 2.05
C ILE A 7 0.39 -8.34 3.05
N ASN A 8 -0.84 -8.06 2.64
CA ASN A 8 -1.83 -7.32 3.41
C ASN A 8 -2.69 -8.29 4.22
N TYR A 9 -2.32 -8.51 5.48
CA TYR A 9 -3.09 -9.36 6.37
C TYR A 9 -4.35 -8.63 6.84
N ARG A 10 -5.46 -9.38 6.95
CA ARG A 10 -6.67 -8.84 7.55
C ARG A 10 -6.49 -8.62 9.05
N ASN A 11 -7.05 -7.53 9.57
CA ASN A 11 -7.16 -7.32 11.02
C ASN A 11 -8.31 -8.14 11.62
N GLU A 12 -8.60 -7.92 12.91
CA GLU A 12 -9.69 -8.58 13.65
C GLU A 12 -11.10 -8.24 13.11
N HIS A 13 -11.25 -7.11 12.41
CA HIS A 13 -12.49 -6.69 11.75
C HIS A 13 -12.60 -7.19 10.30
N ASN A 14 -11.73 -8.13 9.89
CA ASN A 14 -11.65 -8.62 8.51
C ASN A 14 -11.25 -7.55 7.49
N GLU A 15 -10.53 -6.50 7.89
CA GLU A 15 -10.17 -5.39 7.00
C GLU A 15 -8.72 -5.47 6.50
N VAL A 16 -8.49 -4.99 5.27
CA VAL A 16 -7.17 -4.81 4.65
C VAL A 16 -7.03 -3.42 4.05
N TYR A 17 -5.80 -2.93 3.87
CA TYR A 17 -5.55 -1.72 3.10
C TYR A 17 -5.56 -2.02 1.60
N CYS A 18 -6.32 -1.25 0.82
CA CYS A 18 -6.35 -1.32 -0.63
C CYS A 18 -5.64 -0.09 -1.21
N CYS A 19 -4.42 -0.28 -1.73
CA CYS A 19 -3.62 0.80 -2.32
C CYS A 19 -4.30 1.44 -3.53
N LEU A 20 -4.79 0.64 -4.49
CA LEU A 20 -5.43 1.15 -5.70
C LEU A 20 -6.63 2.06 -5.43
N ARG A 21 -7.41 1.75 -4.38
CA ARG A 21 -8.60 2.54 -3.98
C ARG A 21 -8.30 3.54 -2.87
N ASN A 22 -7.05 3.58 -2.41
CA ASN A 22 -6.57 4.37 -1.28
C ASN A 22 -7.50 4.36 -0.05
N LYS A 23 -7.86 3.17 0.45
CA LYS A 23 -8.70 3.03 1.66
C LYS A 23 -8.56 1.67 2.35
N VAL A 24 -8.96 1.62 3.61
CA VAL A 24 -9.23 0.37 4.33
C VAL A 24 -10.57 -0.21 3.88
N VAL A 25 -10.60 -1.50 3.60
CA VAL A 25 -11.79 -2.23 3.12
C VAL A 25 -11.95 -3.54 3.87
N GLU A 26 -13.19 -3.96 4.09
CA GLU A 26 -13.48 -5.33 4.51
C GLU A 26 -13.12 -6.31 3.38
N LEU A 27 -12.42 -7.40 3.73
CA LEU A 27 -12.03 -8.48 2.82
C LEU A 27 -13.13 -9.55 2.77
N ASP A 28 -14.34 -9.13 2.40
CA ASP A 28 -15.48 -10.00 2.15
C ASP A 28 -15.44 -10.59 0.72
N ASP A 29 -16.41 -11.44 0.40
CA ASP A 29 -16.43 -12.09 -0.92
C ASP A 29 -16.69 -11.09 -2.04
N ARG A 30 -17.42 -10.00 -1.78
CA ARG A 30 -17.62 -8.90 -2.72
C ARG A 30 -16.30 -8.18 -3.02
N GLN A 31 -15.50 -7.89 -2.00
CA GLN A 31 -14.17 -7.29 -2.17
C GLN A 31 -13.27 -8.22 -3.01
N LYS A 32 -13.32 -9.53 -2.77
CA LYS A 32 -12.56 -10.51 -3.55
C LYS A 32 -13.04 -10.61 -5.00
N SER A 33 -14.35 -10.73 -5.23
CA SER A 33 -14.95 -10.96 -6.55
C SER A 33 -14.96 -9.71 -7.42
N ASP A 34 -15.36 -8.57 -6.87
CA ASP A 34 -15.67 -7.38 -7.67
C ASP A 34 -14.47 -6.45 -7.80
N PHE A 35 -13.54 -6.50 -6.85
CA PHE A 35 -12.41 -5.57 -6.80
C PHE A 35 -11.06 -6.27 -6.93
N CYS A 36 -10.76 -7.30 -6.12
CA CYS A 36 -9.44 -7.95 -6.18
C CYS A 36 -9.24 -8.73 -7.49
N SER A 37 -10.24 -9.47 -7.97
CA SER A 37 -10.13 -10.33 -9.16
C SER A 37 -9.71 -9.58 -10.44
N GLY A 38 -10.10 -8.32 -10.58
CA GLY A 38 -9.78 -7.44 -11.70
C GLY A 38 -8.72 -6.38 -11.40
N CYS A 39 -8.13 -6.40 -10.21
CA CYS A 39 -7.13 -5.41 -9.81
C CYS A 39 -5.77 -5.75 -10.43
N GLN A 40 -5.16 -4.79 -11.14
CA GLN A 40 -3.83 -4.95 -11.74
C GLN A 40 -2.71 -5.22 -10.72
N MET A 41 -2.93 -4.86 -9.45
CA MET A 41 -1.96 -5.08 -8.37
C MET A 41 -2.16 -6.44 -7.69
N PHE A 42 -3.23 -7.18 -7.97
CA PHE A 42 -3.54 -8.42 -7.24
C PHE A 42 -2.57 -9.55 -7.58
N ALA A 43 -1.98 -10.16 -6.55
CA ALA A 43 -0.99 -11.24 -6.70
C ALA A 43 -1.40 -12.54 -5.96
N GLY A 44 -2.42 -12.51 -5.09
CA GLY A 44 -2.87 -13.70 -4.37
C GLY A 44 -3.65 -13.40 -3.09
N PHE A 45 -3.97 -14.44 -2.32
CA PHE A 45 -4.79 -14.33 -1.10
C PHE A 45 -4.05 -14.65 0.20
N ALA A 46 -2.71 -14.64 0.23
CA ALA A 46 -1.92 -14.83 1.45
C ALA A 46 -2.33 -16.07 2.25
N GLY A 47 -2.57 -17.19 1.56
CA GLY A 47 -3.06 -18.44 2.19
C GLY A 47 -4.42 -18.29 2.89
N GLY A 48 -5.28 -17.39 2.40
CA GLY A 48 -6.60 -17.11 2.97
C GLY A 48 -6.58 -16.20 4.20
N LYS A 49 -5.44 -15.58 4.54
CA LYS A 49 -5.29 -14.67 5.69
C LYS A 49 -5.30 -13.18 5.30
N GLY A 50 -5.38 -12.87 4.01
CA GLY A 50 -5.23 -11.50 3.52
C GLY A 50 -5.24 -11.43 2.00
N VAL A 51 -4.58 -10.42 1.46
CA VAL A 51 -4.36 -10.24 0.02
C VAL A 51 -2.90 -9.89 -0.25
N GLU A 52 -2.33 -10.54 -1.26
CA GLU A 52 -1.00 -10.23 -1.79
C GLU A 52 -1.19 -9.25 -2.95
N CYS A 53 -0.42 -8.17 -2.95
CA CYS A 53 -0.47 -7.14 -3.97
C CYS A 53 0.93 -6.69 -4.37
N GLU A 54 1.14 -6.34 -5.64
CA GLU A 54 2.40 -5.80 -6.16
C GLU A 54 2.18 -4.41 -6.77
N TRP A 55 2.97 -3.42 -6.33
CA TRP A 55 2.95 -2.07 -6.91
C TRP A 55 4.29 -1.35 -6.76
N GLU A 56 4.49 -0.28 -7.52
CA GLU A 56 5.63 0.63 -7.35
C GLU A 56 5.41 1.49 -6.09
N ASP A 57 5.87 1.00 -4.95
CA ASP A 57 5.81 1.77 -3.70
C ASP A 57 6.94 2.78 -3.65
N MET A 58 6.60 4.07 -3.61
CA MET A 58 7.56 5.17 -3.55
C MET A 58 8.15 5.37 -2.15
N ARG A 59 7.65 4.64 -1.14
CA ARG A 59 8.20 4.68 0.22
C ARG A 59 9.40 3.75 0.32
N ASP A 60 10.27 4.06 1.27
CA ASP A 60 11.39 3.18 1.64
C ASP A 60 10.86 2.08 2.58
N VAL A 61 10.41 0.97 1.99
CA VAL A 61 9.82 -0.18 2.69
C VAL A 61 10.50 -1.49 2.26
N PRO A 62 10.53 -2.52 3.12
CA PRO A 62 11.13 -3.81 2.77
C PRO A 62 10.36 -4.51 1.64
N ASN A 63 11.03 -5.43 0.94
CA ASN A 63 10.42 -6.32 -0.03
C ASN A 63 10.69 -7.79 0.37
N PRO A 64 9.67 -8.57 0.81
CA PRO A 64 8.25 -8.21 0.87
C PRO A 64 7.90 -7.28 2.05
N MET A 65 6.89 -6.44 1.84
CA MET A 65 6.28 -5.61 2.88
C MET A 65 5.13 -6.37 3.53
N ARG A 66 5.19 -6.58 4.85
CA ARG A 66 4.12 -7.24 5.62
C ARG A 66 3.28 -6.20 6.34
N VAL A 67 2.02 -6.08 5.94
CA VAL A 67 1.07 -5.16 6.54
C VAL A 67 0.19 -5.93 7.52
N LEU A 68 0.34 -5.62 8.81
CA LEU A 68 -0.42 -6.25 9.91
C LEU A 68 -1.53 -5.33 10.46
N ASP A 69 -1.44 -4.04 10.18
CA ASP A 69 -2.41 -3.02 10.57
C ASP A 69 -2.77 -2.20 9.31
N PRO A 70 -3.98 -2.38 8.76
CA PRO A 70 -4.39 -1.71 7.54
C PRO A 70 -4.57 -0.19 7.72
N VAL A 71 -4.93 0.27 8.93
CA VAL A 71 -5.10 1.69 9.22
C VAL A 71 -3.73 2.36 9.30
N LYS A 72 -2.77 1.75 9.99
CA LYS A 72 -1.40 2.26 10.05
C LYS A 72 -0.76 2.32 8.65
N GLU A 73 -1.00 1.32 7.82
CA GLU A 73 -0.51 1.31 6.45
C GLU A 73 -1.18 2.39 5.59
N PHE A 74 -2.50 2.53 5.67
CA PHE A 74 -3.22 3.62 5.00
C PHE A 74 -2.62 4.97 5.34
N MET A 75 -2.43 5.26 6.63
CA MET A 75 -1.85 6.52 7.11
C MET A 75 -0.40 6.71 6.63
N SER A 76 0.43 5.66 6.68
CA SER A 76 1.80 5.67 6.16
C SER A 76 1.83 6.01 4.66
N ASN A 77 0.87 5.49 3.90
CA ASN A 77 0.74 5.74 2.46
C ASN A 77 0.21 7.15 2.12
N GLN A 78 -0.30 7.92 3.10
CA GLN A 78 -0.70 9.31 2.88
C GLN A 78 0.46 10.31 3.04
N ILE A 79 1.58 9.87 3.61
CA ILE A 79 2.72 10.75 3.90
C ILE A 79 3.48 11.02 2.60
N ARG A 80 3.33 12.24 2.07
CA ARG A 80 4.17 12.72 0.98
C ARG A 80 5.58 12.97 1.52
N LYS A 81 6.55 12.16 1.09
CA LYS A 81 7.96 12.57 1.17
C LYS A 81 8.19 13.61 0.07
N ILE A 82 8.34 14.87 0.47
CA ILE A 82 8.87 15.89 -0.42
C ILE A 82 10.38 15.75 -0.33
N GLU A 83 10.99 15.15 -1.34
CA GLU A 83 12.43 15.29 -1.53
C GLU A 83 12.66 16.73 -1.98
N LEU A 84 13.28 17.54 -1.12
CA LEU A 84 13.77 18.85 -1.51
C LEU A 84 14.98 18.63 -2.42
N ASP A 85 14.72 18.28 -3.66
CA ASP A 85 15.70 18.40 -4.74
C ASP A 85 15.85 19.89 -5.06
N ASP A 86 16.60 20.61 -4.23
CA ASP A 86 17.56 21.61 -4.67
C ASP A 86 18.23 22.32 -3.48
N LEU A 87 19.53 22.11 -3.35
CA LEU A 87 20.45 22.98 -2.62
C LEU A 87 20.60 24.37 -3.29
N THR A 88 19.71 24.75 -4.20
CA THR A 88 19.88 25.91 -5.09
C THR A 88 19.02 27.12 -4.68
N VAL A 89 18.12 27.02 -3.69
CA VAL A 89 17.18 28.12 -3.33
C VAL A 89 17.57 28.91 -2.06
N MET A 90 18.80 28.76 -1.53
CA MET A 90 19.28 29.61 -0.42
C MET A 90 20.33 30.67 -0.80
N ALA A 91 20.60 30.90 -2.09
CA ALA A 91 21.65 31.83 -2.51
C ALA A 91 21.19 33.20 -3.06
N HIS A 92 19.88 33.50 -3.09
CA HIS A 92 19.39 34.81 -3.55
C HIS A 92 18.31 35.39 -2.64
N GLY A 93 18.72 35.78 -1.44
CA GLY A 93 18.03 36.79 -0.64
C GLY A 93 19.03 37.90 -0.34
N ASN A 94 19.07 38.91 -1.22
CA ASN A 94 19.88 40.12 -1.07
C ASN A 94 19.09 41.20 -0.34
#